data_AF-A0A6I1K1I5-F1
#
_entry.id   AF-A0A6I1K1I5-F1
#
_cell.length_a   1.000
_cell.length_b   1.000
_cell.length_c   1.000
_cell.angle_alpha   90.00
_cell.angle_beta   90.00
_cell.angle_gamma   90.00
#
_symmetry.space_group_name_H-M   'P 1'
#
loop_
_entity.id
_entity.type
_entity.pdbx_description
1 polymer ?
#
loop_
_entity_poly.entity_id
_entity_poly.type
_entity_poly.pdbx_seq_one_letter_code
_entity_poly.pdbx_strand_id
1 'polypeptide(L)'
;MWLFTTLGFFSVVQKPGEMQLTVRARVDADLDRLRERYLPTLSATVANAGTDYPFRARVSRKAFSEAMAQMAEDIDYSNFKDEVARVSGRGRAHIYSGVWTQLLALSKCADAPASSDRTEPNDVGLVAAFATAQKDNYLGNPTCIDSLLRVMCAKMLDAVHDEELDNQATNERLNVLEREAAEVLLGMNKGYIPIIGWNQPGGVDLAVAKEFNIKDCPPLQCVCLGLRELWLKEILELAKQEANGMPLENTRWQAEAAFEQFTKLFMGLPMDKPGLEDE
;
A
#
# COMPACT_ATOMS: atom_id res chain seq x y z
N MET A 1 15.28 2.33 -20.56
CA MET A 1 14.31 3.07 -19.72
C MET A 1 12.92 2.87 -20.29
N TRP A 2 11.93 2.60 -19.44
CA TRP A 2 10.51 2.63 -19.79
C TRP A 2 9.85 3.81 -19.10
N LEU A 3 9.02 4.53 -19.83
CA LEU A 3 8.33 5.72 -19.34
C LEU A 3 6.84 5.59 -19.62
N PHE A 4 6.05 5.65 -18.57
CA PHE A 4 4.61 5.80 -18.64
C PHE A 4 4.31 7.27 -18.35
N THR A 5 3.65 7.94 -19.28
CA THR A 5 3.30 9.36 -19.18
C THR A 5 1.84 9.56 -19.55
N THR A 6 1.29 10.74 -19.27
CA THR A 6 -0.04 11.13 -19.75
C THR A 6 -0.11 11.24 -21.27
N LEU A 7 1.04 11.39 -21.95
CA LEU A 7 1.14 11.45 -23.41
C LEU A 7 1.21 10.08 -24.08
N GLY A 8 1.76 9.06 -23.41
CA GLY A 8 2.03 7.76 -24.01
C GLY A 8 3.06 6.92 -23.26
N PHE A 9 3.30 5.73 -23.81
CA PHE A 9 4.30 4.78 -23.29
C PHE A 9 5.51 4.73 -24.21
N PHE A 10 6.69 4.96 -23.63
CA PHE A 10 7.94 5.03 -24.36
C PHE A 10 8.98 4.05 -23.83
N SER A 11 9.69 3.41 -24.75
CA SER A 11 10.94 2.72 -24.43
C SER A 11 12.13 3.46 -25.03
N VAL A 12 12.98 3.97 -24.16
CA VAL A 12 14.14 4.79 -24.52
C VAL A 12 15.41 4.00 -24.28
N VAL A 13 16.21 3.88 -25.33
CA VAL A 13 17.46 3.11 -25.33
C VAL A 13 18.54 3.86 -26.12
N GLN A 14 19.80 3.64 -25.77
CA GLN A 14 20.93 3.94 -26.65
C GLN A 14 21.40 2.63 -27.26
N LYS A 15 21.45 2.53 -28.59
CA LYS A 15 22.00 1.35 -29.23
C LYS A 15 23.52 1.39 -29.23
N PRO A 16 24.21 0.23 -29.21
CA PRO A 16 25.66 0.19 -29.37
C PRO A 16 26.12 0.98 -30.59
N GLY A 17 27.09 1.89 -30.41
CA GLY A 17 27.65 2.72 -31.48
C GLY A 17 26.80 3.94 -31.89
N GLU A 18 25.61 4.15 -31.31
CA GLU A 18 24.81 5.37 -31.56
C GLU A 18 25.07 6.44 -30.49
N MET A 19 25.27 7.69 -30.89
CA MET A 19 25.39 8.84 -29.97
C MET A 19 24.04 9.34 -29.46
N GLN A 20 22.96 9.10 -30.22
CA GLN A 20 21.61 9.55 -29.90
C GLN A 20 20.81 8.48 -29.16
N LEU A 21 19.77 8.93 -28.48
CA LEU A 21 18.77 8.05 -27.90
C LEU A 21 17.74 7.69 -28.96
N THR A 22 17.35 6.42 -28.98
CA THR A 22 16.18 5.94 -29.73
C THR A 22 14.98 5.88 -28.78
N VAL A 23 13.97 6.71 -29.04
CA VAL A 23 12.67 6.71 -28.39
C VAL A 23 11.74 5.81 -29.20
N ARG A 24 11.15 4.81 -28.57
CA ARG A 24 10.29 3.81 -29.22
C ARG A 24 8.89 3.86 -28.63
N ALA A 25 7.87 3.73 -29.48
CA ALA A 25 6.47 3.72 -29.08
C ALA A 25 5.71 2.56 -29.74
N ARG A 26 4.60 2.18 -29.11
CA ARG A 26 3.63 1.22 -29.67
C ARG A 26 2.55 1.89 -30.51
N VAL A 27 2.28 3.17 -30.26
CA VAL A 27 1.31 3.99 -30.97
C VAL A 27 2.05 5.18 -31.56
N ASP A 28 1.87 5.43 -32.86
CA ASP A 28 2.55 6.49 -33.60
C ASP A 28 2.32 7.88 -32.98
N ALA A 29 1.04 8.19 -32.75
CA ALA A 29 0.59 9.45 -32.18
C ALA A 29 1.17 9.76 -30.79
N ASP A 30 1.74 8.77 -30.08
CA ASP A 30 2.45 9.04 -28.82
C ASP A 30 3.76 9.81 -29.08
N LEU A 31 4.48 9.49 -30.16
CA LEU A 31 5.69 10.22 -30.55
C LEU A 31 5.36 11.62 -31.07
N ASP A 32 4.21 11.80 -31.72
CA ASP A 32 3.75 13.12 -32.17
C ASP A 32 3.44 14.03 -30.99
N ARG A 33 2.64 13.56 -30.02
CA ARG A 33 2.36 14.33 -28.79
C ARG A 33 3.62 14.65 -28.01
N LEU A 34 4.55 13.71 -27.93
CA LEU A 34 5.86 13.92 -27.28
C LEU A 34 6.64 15.02 -27.99
N ARG A 35 6.69 14.98 -29.33
CA ARG A 35 7.38 15.97 -30.14
C ARG A 35 6.78 17.36 -30.00
N GLU A 36 5.46 17.45 -30.10
CA GLU A 36 4.72 18.70 -30.03
C GLU A 36 4.87 19.40 -28.67
N ARG A 37 4.80 18.63 -27.58
CA ARG A 37 4.70 19.22 -26.24
C ARG A 37 6.03 19.42 -25.53
N TYR A 38 6.98 18.49 -25.70
CA TYR A 38 8.22 18.51 -24.91
C TYR A 38 9.49 18.34 -25.74
N LEU A 39 9.42 17.74 -26.93
CA LEU A 39 10.60 17.39 -27.72
C LEU A 39 10.48 17.82 -29.19
N PRO A 40 10.45 19.12 -29.52
CA PRO A 40 10.34 19.58 -30.91
C PRO A 40 11.51 19.12 -31.79
N THR A 41 12.66 18.79 -31.19
CA THR A 41 13.83 18.23 -31.88
C THR A 41 13.80 16.72 -32.07
N LEU A 42 12.72 16.03 -31.66
CA LEU A 42 12.55 14.60 -31.89
C LEU A 42 12.42 14.36 -33.39
N SER A 43 13.24 13.47 -33.95
CA SER A 43 13.24 13.20 -35.39
C SER A 43 11.86 12.75 -35.90
N ALA A 44 11.68 12.77 -37.22
CA ALA A 44 10.53 12.14 -37.85
C ALA A 44 10.35 10.69 -37.38
N THR A 45 9.10 10.27 -37.23
CA THR A 45 8.78 8.92 -36.82
C THR A 45 9.08 7.95 -37.96
N VAL A 46 9.81 6.87 -37.65
CA VAL A 46 10.04 5.73 -38.54
C VAL A 46 9.12 4.60 -38.10
N ALA A 47 8.21 4.20 -38.99
CA ALA A 47 7.33 3.05 -38.81
C ALA A 47 7.99 1.73 -39.22
N ASN A 48 7.38 0.59 -38.84
CA ASN A 48 7.81 -0.77 -39.17
C ASN A 48 9.26 -1.11 -38.79
N ALA A 49 9.79 -0.48 -37.73
CA ALA A 49 11.20 -0.63 -37.36
C ALA A 49 11.51 -1.84 -36.46
N GLY A 50 10.53 -2.72 -36.19
CA GLY A 50 10.67 -3.95 -35.40
C GLY A 50 9.32 -4.48 -34.89
N THR A 51 9.33 -5.58 -34.13
CA THR A 51 8.12 -6.31 -33.69
C THR A 51 7.42 -5.65 -32.50
N ASP A 52 8.17 -5.29 -31.45
CA ASP A 52 7.55 -4.91 -30.16
C ASP A 52 7.22 -3.41 -30.06
N TYR A 53 7.93 -2.60 -30.84
CA TYR A 53 7.78 -1.15 -30.92
C TYR A 53 7.93 -0.73 -32.40
N PRO A 54 6.82 -0.69 -33.15
CA PRO A 54 6.85 -0.42 -34.58
C PRO A 54 7.26 1.02 -34.91
N PHE A 55 7.08 1.96 -33.97
CA PHE A 55 7.36 3.38 -34.18
C PHE A 55 8.58 3.83 -33.40
N ARG A 56 9.47 4.59 -34.06
CA ARG A 56 10.72 5.06 -33.45
C ARG A 56 11.09 6.46 -33.92
N ALA A 57 11.70 7.22 -33.04
CA ALA A 57 12.36 8.47 -33.36
C ALA A 57 13.67 8.59 -32.58
N ARG A 58 14.57 9.47 -33.03
CA ARG A 58 15.86 9.72 -32.40
C ARG A 58 15.95 11.13 -31.85
N VAL A 59 16.70 11.29 -30.78
CA VAL A 59 16.90 12.56 -30.10
C VAL A 59 18.27 12.61 -29.41
N SER A 60 18.83 13.82 -29.24
CA SER A 60 20.03 13.99 -28.43
C SER A 60 19.74 13.71 -26.95
N ARG A 61 20.75 13.24 -26.20
CA ARG A 61 20.61 13.00 -24.76
C ARG A 61 20.23 14.26 -23.99
N LYS A 62 20.81 15.41 -24.37
CA LYS A 62 20.56 16.71 -23.75
C LYS A 62 19.10 17.16 -23.93
N ALA A 63 18.60 17.13 -25.17
CA ALA A 63 17.20 17.51 -25.42
C ALA A 63 16.23 16.56 -24.70
N PHE A 64 16.53 15.25 -24.68
CA PHE A 64 15.74 14.29 -23.91
C PHE A 64 15.73 14.60 -22.41
N SER A 65 16.87 14.92 -21.81
CA SER A 65 16.92 15.26 -20.37
C SER A 65 16.15 16.54 -20.04
N GLU A 66 16.25 17.57 -20.89
CA GLU A 66 15.51 18.83 -20.71
C GLU A 66 14.00 18.59 -20.78
N ALA A 67 13.54 17.76 -21.71
CA ALA A 67 12.14 17.38 -21.80
C ALA A 67 11.64 16.58 -20.58
N MET A 68 12.46 15.67 -20.04
CA MET A 68 12.07 14.93 -18.84
C MET A 68 11.98 15.85 -17.61
N ALA A 69 12.88 16.84 -17.50
CA ALA A 69 12.81 17.84 -16.45
C ALA A 69 11.51 18.64 -16.57
N GLN A 70 11.18 19.14 -17.76
CA GLN A 70 9.93 19.89 -17.97
C GLN A 70 8.68 19.04 -17.71
N MET A 71 8.66 17.76 -18.14
CA MET A 71 7.53 16.87 -17.83
C MET A 71 7.33 16.67 -16.33
N ALA A 72 8.40 16.67 -15.54
CA ALA A 72 8.31 16.55 -14.09
C ALA A 72 7.80 17.85 -13.44
N GLU A 73 8.23 19.01 -13.94
CA GLU A 73 7.74 20.31 -13.48
C GLU A 73 6.24 20.52 -13.79
N ASP A 74 5.77 19.97 -14.91
CA ASP A 74 4.39 20.06 -15.37
C ASP A 74 3.42 19.10 -14.64
N ILE A 75 3.89 18.28 -13.69
CA ILE A 75 3.01 17.37 -12.94
C ILE A 75 2.14 18.19 -11.98
N ASP A 76 0.87 18.37 -12.33
CA ASP A 76 -0.14 19.11 -11.57
C ASP A 76 -1.32 18.23 -11.11
N TYR A 77 -1.21 16.91 -11.26
CA TYR A 77 -2.24 15.94 -10.94
C TYR A 77 -1.92 15.10 -9.69
N SER A 78 -2.96 14.80 -8.89
CA SER A 78 -2.83 13.97 -7.69
C SER A 78 -2.95 12.46 -7.95
N ASN A 79 -3.50 12.07 -9.11
CA ASN A 79 -3.67 10.67 -9.49
C ASN A 79 -3.35 10.46 -10.98
N PHE A 80 -2.32 9.65 -11.26
CA PHE A 80 -1.87 9.40 -12.63
C PHE A 80 -2.91 8.68 -13.50
N LYS A 81 -3.67 7.72 -12.94
CA LYS A 81 -4.64 6.93 -13.71
C LYS A 81 -5.81 7.80 -14.16
N ASP A 82 -6.30 8.66 -13.27
CA ASP A 82 -7.37 9.60 -13.56
C ASP A 82 -6.93 10.62 -14.59
N GLU A 83 -5.70 11.12 -14.47
CA GLU A 83 -5.14 12.07 -15.43
C GLU A 83 -4.96 11.44 -16.82
N VAL A 84 -4.48 10.20 -16.90
CA VAL A 84 -4.42 9.45 -18.16
C VAL A 84 -5.82 9.25 -18.74
N ALA A 85 -6.83 8.96 -17.91
CA ALA A 85 -8.20 8.80 -18.37
C ALA A 85 -8.76 10.12 -18.94
N ARG A 86 -8.38 11.26 -18.34
CA ARG A 86 -8.75 12.60 -18.76
C ARG A 86 -8.07 13.03 -20.06
N VAL A 87 -6.76 12.84 -20.18
CA VAL A 87 -5.94 13.34 -21.30
C VAL A 87 -5.91 12.37 -22.49
N SER A 88 -5.81 11.07 -22.21
CA SER A 88 -5.61 10.02 -23.21
C SER A 88 -6.78 9.04 -23.32
N GLY A 89 -7.83 9.22 -22.51
CA GLY A 89 -9.04 8.39 -22.54
C GLY A 89 -8.97 7.15 -21.66
N ARG A 90 -10.16 6.66 -21.27
CA ARG A 90 -10.34 5.54 -20.33
C ARG A 90 -9.70 4.22 -20.81
N GLY A 91 -9.66 3.98 -22.12
CA GLY A 91 -9.07 2.77 -22.69
C GLY A 91 -7.57 2.64 -22.37
N ARG A 92 -6.81 3.74 -22.50
CA ARG A 92 -5.39 3.76 -22.11
C ARG A 92 -5.22 3.65 -20.61
N ALA A 93 -6.02 4.38 -19.83
CA ALA A 93 -5.97 4.31 -18.37
C ALA A 93 -6.20 2.89 -17.85
N HIS A 94 -7.13 2.15 -18.45
CA HIS A 94 -7.38 0.74 -18.12
C HIS A 94 -6.15 -0.14 -18.37
N ILE A 95 -5.50 -0.01 -19.55
CA ILE A 95 -4.26 -0.75 -19.87
C ILE A 95 -3.15 -0.43 -18.87
N TYR A 96 -2.93 0.85 -18.55
CA TYR A 96 -1.92 1.27 -17.57
C TYR A 96 -2.23 0.76 -16.17
N SER A 97 -3.51 0.74 -15.78
CA SER A 97 -3.92 0.13 -14.51
C SER A 97 -3.59 -1.36 -14.47
N GLY A 98 -3.75 -2.09 -15.59
CA GLY A 98 -3.34 -3.49 -15.68
C GLY A 98 -1.84 -3.68 -15.41
N VAL A 99 -0.97 -2.84 -15.99
CA VAL A 99 0.48 -2.87 -15.70
C VAL A 99 0.75 -2.55 -14.23
N TRP A 100 0.10 -1.53 -13.67
CA TRP A 100 0.24 -1.18 -12.25
C TRP A 100 -0.14 -2.35 -11.33
N THR A 101 -1.23 -3.06 -11.64
CA THR A 101 -1.64 -4.25 -10.88
C THR A 101 -0.59 -5.35 -10.93
N GLN A 102 0.07 -5.56 -12.08
CA GLN A 102 1.18 -6.51 -12.17
C GLN A 102 2.40 -6.06 -11.37
N LEU A 103 2.73 -4.76 -11.39
CA LEU A 103 3.83 -4.20 -10.61
C LEU A 103 3.58 -4.28 -9.10
N LEU A 104 2.33 -4.36 -8.64
CA LEU A 104 2.02 -4.61 -7.24
C LEU A 104 2.64 -5.92 -6.74
N ALA A 105 2.80 -6.93 -7.60
CA ALA A 105 3.48 -8.17 -7.25
C ALA A 105 4.96 -7.97 -6.86
N LEU A 106 5.61 -6.88 -7.28
CA LEU A 106 6.98 -6.55 -6.85
C LEU A 106 7.06 -6.32 -5.33
N SER A 107 5.97 -5.88 -4.69
CA SER A 107 5.92 -5.78 -3.22
C SER A 107 6.10 -7.14 -2.52
N LYS A 108 5.87 -8.24 -3.23
CA LYS A 108 6.00 -9.62 -2.75
C LYS A 108 7.29 -10.30 -3.23
N CYS A 109 8.04 -9.68 -4.15
CA CYS A 109 9.26 -10.22 -4.78
C CYS A 109 10.52 -9.43 -4.44
N ALA A 110 10.61 -8.84 -3.24
CA ALA A 110 11.80 -8.09 -2.82
C ALA A 110 13.02 -9.02 -2.61
N ASP A 111 13.66 -9.43 -3.70
CA ASP A 111 15.00 -10.01 -3.70
C ASP A 111 16.05 -8.89 -3.52
N ALA A 112 17.10 -9.21 -2.76
CA ALA A 112 18.18 -8.31 -2.38
C ALA A 112 18.80 -7.56 -3.59
N PRO A 113 19.16 -6.27 -3.46
CA PRO A 113 19.65 -5.50 -4.59
C PRO A 113 21.04 -5.95 -5.05
N ALA A 114 21.19 -6.14 -6.37
CA ALA A 114 22.48 -6.11 -7.04
C ALA A 114 23.07 -4.69 -6.93
N SER A 115 24.30 -4.59 -6.40
CA SER A 115 24.98 -3.34 -6.12
C SER A 115 25.28 -2.53 -7.38
N SER A 116 25.02 -1.22 -7.35
CA SER A 116 25.93 -0.23 -7.91
C SER A 116 25.73 1.14 -7.27
N ASP A 117 26.75 1.49 -6.50
CA ASP A 117 27.24 2.80 -6.11
C ASP A 117 26.65 4.02 -6.87
N ARG A 118 26.03 4.95 -6.13
CA ARG A 118 26.05 6.41 -6.36
C ARG A 118 25.26 7.19 -5.28
N THR A 119 25.95 8.09 -4.59
CA THR A 119 25.47 9.18 -3.73
C THR A 119 25.01 10.39 -4.57
N GLU A 120 24.15 11.36 -4.22
CA GLU A 120 23.02 11.56 -3.29
C GLU A 120 22.42 12.97 -3.59
N PRO A 121 21.12 13.26 -3.34
CA PRO A 121 20.85 14.32 -2.35
C PRO A 121 19.63 14.08 -1.42
N ASN A 122 19.89 14.27 -0.11
CA ASN A 122 19.04 14.19 1.09
C ASN A 122 18.68 12.79 1.62
N ASP A 123 19.65 11.90 1.57
CA ASP A 123 19.69 10.55 2.14
C ASP A 123 19.28 10.47 3.59
N VAL A 124 19.58 11.49 4.42
CA VAL A 124 19.37 11.36 5.88
C VAL A 124 17.91 11.11 6.22
N GLY A 125 16.97 11.74 5.51
CA GLY A 125 15.54 11.55 5.73
C GLY A 125 15.03 10.21 5.20
N LEU A 126 15.49 9.81 4.01
CA LEU A 126 15.06 8.57 3.37
C LEU A 126 15.71 7.35 4.04
N VAL A 127 17.00 7.39 4.34
CA VAL A 127 17.74 6.40 5.13
C VAL A 127 17.15 6.29 6.53
N ALA A 128 16.79 7.38 7.19
CA ALA A 128 16.11 7.31 8.49
C ALA A 128 14.71 6.69 8.39
N ALA A 129 13.95 7.00 7.33
CA ALA A 129 12.65 6.38 7.07
C ALA A 129 12.80 4.87 6.78
N PHE A 130 13.77 4.46 5.97
CA PHE A 130 14.07 3.04 5.72
C PHE A 130 14.57 2.31 6.96
N ALA A 131 15.48 2.92 7.72
CA ALA A 131 15.96 2.37 8.98
C ALA A 131 14.83 2.24 10.01
N THR A 132 13.84 3.13 9.97
CA THR A 132 12.63 3.04 10.79
C THR A 132 11.72 1.91 10.31
N ALA A 133 11.49 1.81 9.00
CA ALA A 133 10.65 0.77 8.40
C ALA A 133 11.18 -0.66 8.63
N GLN A 134 12.49 -0.80 8.82
CA GLN A 134 13.14 -2.09 9.15
C GLN A 134 13.03 -2.49 10.63
N LYS A 135 12.55 -1.61 11.52
CA LYS A 135 12.45 -1.95 12.95
C LYS A 135 11.24 -2.82 13.22
N ASP A 136 11.45 -3.87 14.02
CA ASP A 136 10.40 -4.83 14.39
C ASP A 136 9.24 -4.18 15.17
N ASN A 137 9.49 -3.04 15.83
CA ASN A 137 8.50 -2.30 16.61
C ASN A 137 7.86 -1.15 15.83
N TYR A 138 8.06 -1.05 14.52
CA TYR A 138 7.42 -0.05 13.67
C TYR A 138 6.00 -0.47 13.30
N LEU A 139 5.01 0.37 13.62
CA LEU A 139 3.58 0.09 13.37
C LEU A 139 3.21 0.08 11.88
N GLY A 140 4.09 0.53 10.99
CA GLY A 140 3.92 0.34 9.54
C GLY A 140 4.45 -1.00 9.03
N ASN A 141 5.01 -1.86 9.90
CA ASN A 141 5.35 -3.23 9.57
C ASN A 141 4.12 -4.14 9.85
N PRO A 142 3.57 -4.85 8.84
CA PRO A 142 2.43 -5.74 9.04
C PRO A 142 2.69 -6.83 10.08
N THR A 143 3.91 -7.35 10.15
CA THR A 143 4.30 -8.36 11.14
C THR A 143 4.29 -7.80 12.56
N CYS A 144 4.59 -6.52 12.75
CA CYS A 144 4.51 -5.85 14.05
C CYS A 144 3.06 -5.78 14.53
N ILE A 145 2.15 -5.35 13.65
CA ILE A 145 0.71 -5.25 13.95
C ILE A 145 0.11 -6.63 14.19
N ASP A 146 0.37 -7.61 13.32
CA ASP A 146 -0.11 -8.98 13.47
C ASP A 146 0.41 -9.60 14.79
N SER A 147 1.69 -9.42 15.12
CA SER A 147 2.25 -9.91 16.40
C SER A 147 1.61 -9.23 17.61
N LEU A 148 1.38 -7.91 17.55
CA LEU A 148 0.70 -7.17 18.60
C LEU A 148 -0.70 -7.73 18.84
N LEU A 149 -1.49 -7.89 17.77
CA LEU A 149 -2.82 -8.48 17.84
C LEU A 149 -2.76 -9.89 18.43
N ARG A 150 -1.88 -10.78 17.94
CA ARG A 150 -1.78 -12.16 18.46
C ARG A 150 -1.41 -12.22 19.94
N VAL A 151 -0.48 -11.39 20.40
CA VAL A 151 -0.09 -11.32 21.82
C VAL A 151 -1.25 -10.83 22.67
N MET A 152 -1.98 -9.81 22.20
CA MET A 152 -3.19 -9.36 22.90
C MET A 152 -4.25 -10.46 22.93
N CYS A 153 -4.39 -11.22 21.85
CA CYS A 153 -5.38 -12.29 21.72
C CYS A 153 -5.17 -13.34 22.78
N ALA A 154 -3.93 -13.81 22.89
CA ALA A 154 -3.54 -14.79 23.89
C ALA A 154 -3.86 -14.29 25.30
N LYS A 155 -3.48 -13.05 25.63
CA LYS A 155 -3.78 -12.44 26.93
C LYS A 155 -5.29 -12.32 27.21
N MET A 156 -6.08 -11.99 26.19
CA MET A 156 -7.53 -11.86 26.32
C MET A 156 -8.22 -13.23 26.45
N LEU A 157 -7.79 -14.23 25.70
CA LEU A 157 -8.27 -15.62 25.82
C LEU A 157 -7.93 -16.20 27.19
N ASP A 158 -6.71 -15.97 27.68
CA ASP A 158 -6.30 -16.36 29.04
C ASP A 158 -7.19 -15.68 30.10
N ALA A 159 -7.53 -14.40 29.90
CA ALA A 159 -8.41 -13.67 30.80
C ALA A 159 -9.86 -14.20 30.81
N VAL A 160 -10.32 -14.81 29.71
CA VAL A 160 -11.67 -15.39 29.57
C VAL A 160 -11.72 -16.85 30.03
N HIS A 161 -10.64 -17.63 29.87
CA HIS A 161 -10.58 -19.05 30.24
C HIS A 161 -10.51 -19.28 31.76
N ASP A 162 -10.18 -18.26 32.54
CA ASP A 162 -10.20 -18.26 34.01
C ASP A 162 -11.66 -18.25 34.53
N GLU A 163 -12.37 -19.37 34.36
CA GLU A 163 -13.82 -19.59 34.57
C GLU A 163 -14.34 -19.37 36.03
N GLU A 164 -13.53 -18.81 36.95
CA GLU A 164 -13.93 -18.56 38.35
C GLU A 164 -14.28 -17.09 38.67
N LEU A 165 -14.20 -16.18 37.70
CA LEU A 165 -14.44 -14.75 37.93
C LEU A 165 -15.84 -14.33 37.48
N ASP A 166 -16.50 -13.53 38.32
CA ASP A 166 -17.74 -12.87 37.93
C ASP A 166 -17.50 -12.01 36.66
N ASN A 167 -18.51 -11.92 35.79
CA ASN A 167 -18.47 -11.21 34.51
C ASN A 167 -17.86 -9.80 34.60
N GLN A 168 -17.99 -9.11 35.73
CA GLN A 168 -17.42 -7.80 35.97
C GLN A 168 -15.88 -7.82 36.01
N ALA A 169 -15.26 -8.74 36.75
CA ALA A 169 -13.80 -8.81 36.88
C ALA A 169 -13.12 -9.18 35.54
N THR A 170 -13.73 -10.08 34.77
CA THR A 170 -13.27 -10.40 33.41
C THR A 170 -13.37 -9.18 32.48
N ASN A 171 -14.50 -8.46 32.52
CA ASN A 171 -14.67 -7.23 31.73
C ASN A 171 -13.66 -6.14 32.11
N GLU A 172 -13.34 -5.99 33.40
CA GLU A 172 -12.31 -5.06 33.87
C GLU A 172 -10.92 -5.42 33.32
N ARG A 173 -10.55 -6.71 33.34
CA ARG A 173 -9.28 -7.18 32.73
C ARG A 173 -9.24 -6.92 31.22
N LEU A 174 -10.33 -7.22 30.51
CA LEU A 174 -10.43 -6.96 29.06
C LEU A 174 -10.33 -5.46 28.73
N ASN A 175 -10.98 -4.60 29.51
CA ASN A 175 -10.89 -3.14 29.36
C ASN A 175 -9.43 -2.65 29.48
N VAL A 176 -8.66 -3.20 30.41
CA VAL A 176 -7.24 -2.84 30.58
C VAL A 176 -6.43 -3.26 29.35
N LEU A 177 -6.58 -4.51 28.90
CA LEU A 177 -5.84 -5.03 27.74
C LEU A 177 -6.18 -4.29 26.44
N GLU A 178 -7.46 -3.99 26.20
CA GLU A 178 -7.91 -3.21 25.04
C GLU A 178 -7.34 -1.79 25.07
N ARG A 179 -7.31 -1.17 26.25
CA ARG A 179 -6.74 0.16 26.40
C ARG A 179 -5.25 0.17 26.12
N GLU A 180 -4.49 -0.76 26.68
CA GLU A 180 -3.05 -0.88 26.43
C GLU A 180 -2.75 -0.99 24.92
N ALA A 181 -3.54 -1.80 24.24
CA ALA A 181 -3.44 -1.98 22.80
C ALA A 181 -3.82 -0.73 22.00
N ALA A 182 -4.92 -0.09 22.36
CA ALA A 182 -5.38 1.13 21.71
C ALA A 182 -4.34 2.26 21.90
N GLU A 183 -3.69 2.34 23.07
CA GLU A 183 -2.58 3.28 23.33
C GLU A 183 -1.36 2.98 22.44
N VAL A 184 -1.04 1.71 22.16
CA VAL A 184 -0.02 1.35 21.16
C VAL A 184 -0.44 1.82 19.76
N LEU A 185 -1.64 1.46 19.32
CA LEU A 185 -2.15 1.75 17.97
C LEU A 185 -2.34 3.26 17.72
N LEU A 186 -2.54 4.05 18.76
CA LEU A 186 -2.59 5.52 18.72
C LEU A 186 -1.21 6.19 18.93
N GLY A 187 -0.12 5.43 18.90
CA GLY A 187 1.24 5.95 18.99
C GLY A 187 1.59 6.54 20.37
N MET A 188 0.81 6.24 21.41
CA MET A 188 1.04 6.73 22.78
C MET A 188 2.08 5.89 23.53
N ASN A 189 2.34 4.67 23.07
CA ASN A 189 3.32 3.76 23.66
C ASN A 189 4.73 3.99 23.08
N LYS A 190 5.69 4.38 23.93
CA LYS A 190 7.09 4.64 23.54
C LYS A 190 7.86 3.40 23.06
N GLY A 191 7.35 2.20 23.34
CA GLY A 191 7.92 0.94 22.88
C GLY A 191 7.70 0.68 21.39
N TYR A 192 6.81 1.44 20.75
CA TYR A 192 6.48 1.30 19.33
C TYR A 192 6.77 2.59 18.57
N ILE A 193 7.05 2.45 17.27
CA ILE A 193 7.30 3.60 16.39
C ILE A 193 6.05 3.79 15.52
N PRO A 194 5.35 4.93 15.64
CA PRO A 194 4.12 5.17 14.89
C PRO A 194 4.38 5.48 13.41
N ILE A 195 3.40 5.16 12.56
CA ILE A 195 3.26 5.77 11.25
C ILE A 195 2.81 7.21 11.46
N ILE A 196 3.67 8.18 11.12
CA ILE A 196 3.39 9.60 11.23
C ILE A 196 2.15 9.93 10.39
N GLY A 197 1.20 10.66 10.95
CA GLY A 197 -0.05 11.00 10.25
C GLY A 197 -1.17 9.97 10.47
N TRP A 198 -0.85 8.76 10.94
CA TRP A 198 -1.81 7.66 11.02
C TRP A 198 -2.04 7.13 12.44
N ASN A 199 -0.98 6.73 13.16
CA ASN A 199 -1.10 6.24 14.55
C ASN A 199 -1.19 7.41 15.54
N GLN A 200 -2.27 8.17 15.45
CA GLN A 200 -2.57 9.35 16.26
C GLN A 200 -4.07 9.68 16.16
N PRO A 201 -4.63 10.48 17.10
CA PRO A 201 -5.98 11.02 16.97
C PRO A 201 -6.23 11.69 15.61
N GLY A 202 -7.33 11.35 14.94
CA GLY A 202 -7.67 11.81 13.60
C GLY A 202 -7.13 10.92 12.46
N GLY A 203 -6.54 9.77 12.77
CA GLY A 203 -5.98 8.82 11.80
C GLY A 203 -6.69 7.46 11.93
N VAL A 204 -6.02 6.53 12.61
CA VAL A 204 -6.50 5.16 12.82
C VAL A 204 -7.88 5.10 13.48
N ASP A 205 -8.17 6.01 14.42
CA ASP A 205 -9.47 6.10 15.08
C ASP A 205 -10.60 6.48 14.12
N LEU A 206 -10.35 7.37 13.15
CA LEU A 206 -11.36 7.71 12.14
C LEU A 206 -11.60 6.56 11.16
N ALA A 207 -10.56 5.80 10.84
CA ALA A 207 -10.69 4.60 10.00
C ALA A 207 -11.54 3.54 10.69
N VAL A 208 -11.27 3.26 11.97
CA VAL A 208 -12.10 2.40 12.82
C VAL A 208 -13.53 2.97 12.91
N ALA A 209 -13.70 4.26 13.21
CA ALA A 209 -15.02 4.87 13.33
C ALA A 209 -15.86 4.72 12.06
N LYS A 210 -15.23 4.92 10.90
CA LYS A 210 -15.87 4.79 9.59
C LYS A 210 -16.28 3.35 9.30
N GLU A 211 -15.39 2.39 9.55
CA GLU A 211 -15.65 0.98 9.27
C GLU A 211 -16.81 0.45 10.12
N PHE A 212 -16.98 0.96 11.34
CA PHE A 212 -18.02 0.49 12.28
C PHE A 212 -19.16 1.46 12.50
N ASN A 213 -19.24 2.53 11.70
CA ASN A 213 -20.26 3.57 11.83
C ASN A 213 -20.39 4.09 13.29
N ILE A 214 -19.26 4.21 13.98
CA ILE A 214 -19.18 4.76 15.34
C ILE A 214 -19.24 6.29 15.23
N LYS A 215 -20.14 6.91 15.98
CA LYS A 215 -20.34 8.36 16.00
C LYS A 215 -19.97 8.93 17.37
N ASP A 216 -19.44 10.15 17.36
CA ASP A 216 -19.20 10.96 18.57
C ASP A 216 -18.40 10.23 19.67
N CYS A 217 -17.41 9.44 19.25
CA CYS A 217 -16.59 8.62 20.14
C CYS A 217 -15.16 9.17 20.23
N PRO A 218 -14.59 9.39 21.43
CA PRO A 218 -13.21 9.80 21.59
C PRO A 218 -12.21 8.81 20.95
N PRO A 219 -11.06 9.26 20.42
CA PRO A 219 -10.12 8.41 19.67
C PRO A 219 -9.75 7.10 20.35
N LEU A 220 -9.33 7.17 21.62
CA LEU A 220 -8.96 5.98 22.42
C LEU A 220 -10.13 5.01 22.55
N GLN A 221 -11.32 5.52 22.87
CA GLN A 221 -12.50 4.71 23.04
C GLN A 221 -12.96 4.11 21.72
N CYS A 222 -12.80 4.82 20.61
CA CYS A 222 -13.12 4.32 19.27
C CYS A 222 -12.24 3.12 18.90
N VAL A 223 -10.94 3.19 19.16
CA VAL A 223 -10.02 2.07 18.90
C VAL A 223 -10.30 0.89 19.84
N CYS A 224 -10.56 1.14 21.13
CA CYS A 224 -10.99 0.07 22.05
C CYS A 224 -12.27 -0.63 21.57
N LEU A 225 -13.28 0.14 21.14
CA LEU A 225 -14.52 -0.42 20.61
C LEU A 225 -14.28 -1.25 19.34
N GLY A 226 -13.40 -0.81 18.44
CA GLY A 226 -12.98 -1.62 17.30
C GLY A 226 -12.35 -2.96 17.72
N LEU A 227 -11.39 -2.92 18.64
CA LEU A 227 -10.75 -4.15 19.14
C LEU A 227 -11.77 -5.12 19.78
N ARG A 228 -12.71 -4.59 20.55
CA ARG A 228 -13.73 -5.38 21.27
C ARG A 228 -14.82 -5.92 20.35
N GLU A 229 -15.45 -5.06 19.57
CA GLU A 229 -16.69 -5.38 18.85
C GLU A 229 -16.46 -6.32 17.66
N LEU A 230 -15.23 -6.38 17.16
CA LEU A 230 -14.96 -7.05 15.90
C LEU A 230 -14.04 -8.22 16.09
N TRP A 231 -12.88 -7.97 16.69
CA TRP A 231 -11.83 -8.96 16.67
C TRP A 231 -11.96 -9.89 17.87
N LEU A 232 -12.15 -9.37 19.08
CA LEU A 232 -12.30 -10.23 20.26
C LEU A 232 -13.58 -11.08 20.20
N LYS A 233 -14.72 -10.51 19.80
CA LYS A 233 -15.98 -11.27 19.68
C LYS A 233 -15.88 -12.38 18.64
N GLU A 234 -15.30 -12.11 17.48
CA GLU A 234 -15.12 -13.10 16.41
C GLU A 234 -14.20 -14.24 16.87
N ILE A 235 -13.05 -13.92 17.46
CA ILE A 235 -12.13 -14.95 17.95
C ILE A 235 -12.73 -15.77 19.10
N LEU A 236 -13.43 -15.14 20.04
CA LEU A 236 -14.12 -15.86 21.12
C LEU A 236 -15.22 -16.79 20.59
N GLU A 237 -15.93 -16.38 19.55
CA GLU A 237 -16.94 -17.22 18.91
C GLU A 237 -16.31 -18.44 18.21
N LEU A 238 -15.17 -18.25 17.52
CA LEU A 238 -14.40 -19.35 16.94
C LEU A 238 -13.90 -20.33 18.01
N ALA A 239 -13.38 -19.82 19.13
CA ALA A 239 -12.93 -20.65 20.25
C ALA A 239 -14.08 -21.47 20.85
N LYS A 240 -15.29 -20.88 20.96
CA LYS A 240 -16.49 -21.62 21.38
C LYS A 240 -16.91 -22.68 20.38
N GLN A 241 -16.84 -22.41 19.08
CA GLN A 241 -17.18 -23.39 18.04
C GLN A 241 -16.23 -24.60 18.09
N GLU A 242 -14.94 -24.36 18.30
CA GLU A 242 -13.96 -25.43 18.50
C GLU A 242 -14.26 -26.26 19.76
N ALA A 243 -14.54 -25.60 20.88
CA ALA A 243 -14.95 -26.27 22.13
C ALA A 243 -16.24 -27.11 21.96
N ASN A 244 -17.12 -26.69 21.05
CA ASN A 244 -18.35 -27.41 20.68
C ASN A 244 -18.14 -28.49 19.60
N GLY A 245 -16.89 -28.82 19.25
CA GLY A 245 -16.52 -29.92 18.37
C GLY A 245 -16.32 -29.55 16.90
N MET A 246 -16.26 -28.26 16.55
CA MET A 246 -15.84 -27.86 15.20
C MET A 246 -14.36 -28.23 14.98
N PRO A 247 -13.98 -28.80 13.83
CA PRO A 247 -12.58 -29.09 13.53
C PRO A 247 -11.71 -27.84 13.58
N LEU A 248 -10.56 -27.93 14.25
CA LEU A 248 -9.57 -26.86 14.38
C LEU A 248 -9.17 -26.25 13.02
N GLU A 249 -9.11 -27.05 11.96
CA GLU A 249 -8.75 -26.56 10.62
C GLU A 249 -9.75 -25.50 10.10
N ASN A 250 -11.03 -25.63 10.45
CA ASN A 250 -12.09 -24.71 10.03
C ASN A 250 -12.05 -23.39 10.82
N THR A 251 -11.89 -23.47 12.14
CA THR A 251 -11.82 -22.27 13.00
C THR A 251 -10.50 -21.52 12.80
N ARG A 252 -9.41 -22.24 12.56
CA ARG A 252 -8.08 -21.66 12.35
C ARG A 252 -8.02 -20.80 11.10
N TRP A 253 -8.58 -21.25 9.98
CA TRP A 253 -8.57 -20.45 8.75
C TRP A 253 -9.35 -19.14 8.94
N GLN A 254 -10.51 -19.19 9.63
CA GLN A 254 -11.33 -18.02 9.93
C GLN A 254 -10.60 -17.06 10.87
N ALA A 255 -9.91 -17.58 11.89
CA ALA A 255 -9.09 -16.78 12.78
C ALA A 255 -7.95 -16.07 12.02
N GLU A 256 -7.23 -16.80 11.15
CA GLU A 256 -6.17 -16.21 10.31
C GLU A 256 -6.71 -15.13 9.37
N ALA A 257 -7.88 -15.35 8.75
CA ALA A 257 -8.54 -14.35 7.93
C ALA A 257 -8.88 -13.09 8.74
N ALA A 258 -9.43 -13.25 9.95
CA ALA A 258 -9.70 -12.12 10.84
C ALA A 258 -8.41 -11.35 11.14
N PHE A 259 -7.33 -12.01 11.57
CA PHE A 259 -6.03 -11.36 11.83
C PHE A 259 -5.51 -10.57 10.62
N GLU A 260 -5.61 -11.12 9.41
CA GLU A 260 -5.20 -10.44 8.18
C GLU A 260 -6.03 -9.16 7.95
N GLN A 261 -7.35 -9.26 8.11
CA GLN A 261 -8.25 -8.12 7.95
C GLN A 261 -7.91 -7.01 8.97
N PHE A 262 -7.82 -7.32 10.27
CA PHE A 262 -7.49 -6.29 11.27
C PHE A 262 -6.11 -5.69 11.08
N THR A 263 -5.14 -6.49 10.62
CA THR A 263 -3.82 -5.97 10.25
C THR A 263 -3.94 -4.94 9.13
N LYS A 264 -4.76 -5.20 8.10
CA LYS A 264 -5.05 -4.21 7.04
C LYS A 264 -5.68 -2.95 7.60
N LEU A 265 -6.74 -3.06 8.40
CA LEU A 265 -7.43 -1.91 9.01
C LEU A 265 -6.46 -1.02 9.79
N PHE A 266 -5.66 -1.59 10.69
CA PHE A 266 -4.75 -0.83 11.54
C PHE A 266 -3.53 -0.28 10.79
N MET A 267 -3.26 -0.76 9.58
CA MET A 267 -2.27 -0.18 8.66
C MET A 267 -2.87 0.85 7.69
N GLY A 268 -4.18 1.08 7.73
CA GLY A 268 -4.88 2.00 6.81
C GLY A 268 -5.11 1.42 5.42
N LEU A 269 -5.06 0.10 5.29
CA LEU A 269 -5.42 -0.65 4.10
C LEU A 269 -6.91 -1.01 4.15
N PRO A 270 -7.60 -1.09 2.99
CA PRO A 270 -8.99 -1.50 2.96
C PRO A 270 -9.15 -2.94 3.43
N MET A 271 -10.18 -3.17 4.26
CA MET A 271 -10.68 -4.52 4.56
C MET A 271 -11.28 -5.13 3.29
N ASP A 272 -11.05 -6.42 3.07
CA ASP A 272 -11.78 -7.16 2.06
C ASP A 272 -13.22 -7.33 2.57
N LYS A 273 -14.16 -6.74 1.85
CA LYS A 273 -15.57 -7.02 2.11
C LYS A 273 -15.80 -8.50 1.80
N PRO A 274 -16.48 -9.26 2.68
CA PRO A 274 -16.94 -10.59 2.29
C PRO A 274 -17.69 -10.41 0.97
N GLY A 275 -17.32 -11.23 -0.02
CA GLY A 275 -17.91 -11.17 -1.33
C GLY A 275 -19.42 -11.14 -1.19
N LEU A 276 -20.05 -10.12 -1.77
CA LEU A 276 -21.30 -10.35 -2.45
C LEU A 276 -20.95 -11.35 -3.56
N GLU A 277 -20.93 -12.63 -3.22
CA GLU A 277 -21.10 -13.66 -4.23
C GLU A 277 -22.43 -13.33 -4.93
N ASP A 278 -22.37 -13.25 -6.25
CA ASP A 278 -23.47 -12.87 -7.10
C ASP A 278 -24.74 -13.66 -6.74
N GLU A 279 -25.73 -12.99 -6.13
CA GLU A 279 -27.16 -13.36 -6.18
C GLU A 279 -27.85 -12.61 -7.34
#